data_AF-A0A3D1GCC3-F1
#
_entry.id   AF-A0A3D1GCC3-F1
#
_cell.length_a   1.000
_cell.length_b   1.000
_cell.length_c   1.000
_cell.angle_alpha   90.00
_cell.angle_beta   90.00
_cell.angle_gamma   90.00
#
_symmetry.space_group_name_H-M   'P 1'
#
loop_
_entity.id
_entity.type
_entity.pdbx_description
1 polymer ?
#
loop_
_entity_poly.entity_id
_entity_poly.type
_entity_poly.pdbx_seq_one_letter_code
_entity_poly.pdbx_strand_id
1 'polypeptide(L)' 'GGFGTLDEFFEILTWRQLGIHHKPIILLNIDGYFDGLIIYMKRALKEDFLKQDSLNLFRVAESFQECIHMLDNEPELNG' A
#
# COMPACT_ATOMS: atom_id res chain seq x y z
N GLY A 1 -0.21 7.09 11.76
CA GLY A 1 -0.36 8.28 10.88
C GLY A 1 0.72 9.30 11.20
N GLY A 2 0.75 10.44 10.49
CA GLY A 2 1.84 11.43 10.63
C GLY A 2 3.07 11.10 9.79
N PHE A 3 4.10 11.97 9.83
CA PHE A 3 5.27 11.85 8.95
C PHE A 3 6.04 10.54 9.12
N GLY A 4 6.28 10.08 10.35
CA GLY A 4 6.99 8.82 10.59
C GLY A 4 6.27 7.60 9.99
N THR A 5 4.95 7.52 10.14
CA THR A 5 4.18 6.43 9.50
C THR A 5 4.26 6.46 7.99
N LEU A 6 4.31 7.65 7.37
CA LEU A 6 4.44 7.75 5.92
C LEU A 6 5.84 7.34 5.46
N ASP A 7 6.88 7.73 6.20
CA ASP A 7 8.27 7.33 5.94
C ASP A 7 8.42 5.79 5.98
N GLU A 8 7.96 5.16 7.07
CA GLU A 8 7.96 3.70 7.21
C GLU A 8 7.13 2.99 6.13
N PHE A 9 5.98 3.56 5.75
CA PHE A 9 5.14 3.01 4.68
C PHE A 9 5.84 3.03 3.32
N PHE A 10 6.50 4.12 2.97
CA PHE A 10 7.24 4.20 1.70
C PHE A 10 8.52 3.36 1.72
N GLU A 11 9.18 3.21 2.87
CA GLU A 11 10.32 2.31 3.03
C GLU A 11 9.92 0.86 2.74
N ILE A 12 8.84 0.36 3.36
CA ILE A 12 8.41 -1.02 3.16
C ILE A 12 7.91 -1.28 1.73
N LEU A 13 7.28 -0.28 1.08
CA LEU A 13 6.94 -0.36 -0.35
C LEU A 13 8.20 -0.47 -1.22
N THR A 14 9.25 0.28 -0.89
CA THR A 14 10.51 0.24 -1.63
C THR A 14 11.17 -1.14 -1.48
N TRP A 15 11.18 -1.72 -0.28
CA TRP A 15 11.71 -3.06 -0.06
C TRP A 15 10.92 -4.13 -0.82
N ARG A 16 9.59 -4.00 -0.86
CA ARG A 16 8.73 -4.86 -1.66
C ARG A 16 9.04 -4.76 -3.16
N GLN A 17 9.25 -3.54 -3.67
CA GLN A 17 9.64 -3.30 -5.07
C GLN A 17 11.01 -3.90 -5.42
N LEU A 18 11.95 -3.90 -4.47
CA LEU A 18 13.27 -4.50 -4.60
C LEU A 18 13.28 -6.03 -4.39
N GLY A 19 12.13 -6.64 -4.06
CA GLY A 19 12.02 -8.07 -3.82
C GLY A 19 12.64 -8.54 -2.49
N ILE A 20 12.88 -7.64 -1.53
CA ILE A 20 13.47 -7.97 -0.22
C ILE A 20 12.49 -8.75 0.66
N HIS A 21 11.18 -8.54 0.48
CA HIS A 21 10.15 -9.33 1.14
C HIS A 21 8.89 -9.46 0.28
N HIS A 22 8.09 -10.49 0.59
CA HIS A 22 6.80 -10.75 -0.04
C HIS A 22 5.60 -10.69 0.93
N LYS A 23 5.80 -10.12 2.12
CA LYS A 23 4.69 -9.86 3.07
C LYS A 23 3.65 -8.89 2.49
N PRO A 24 2.36 -9.06 2.81
CA PRO A 24 1.30 -8.12 2.42
C PRO A 24 1.53 -6.75 3.06
N ILE A 25 1.21 -5.70 2.31
CA ILE A 25 1.19 -4.31 2.79
C ILE A 25 -0.25 -3.82 2.65
N ILE A 26 -0.86 -3.40 3.76
CA ILE A 26 -2.26 -2.92 3.78
C ILE A 26 -2.30 -1.53 4.42
N LEU A 27 -2.82 -0.57 3.68
CA LEU A 27 -3.13 0.78 4.16
C LEU A 27 -4.56 0.80 4.70
N LEU A 28 -4.72 0.88 6.02
CA LEU A 28 -6.02 0.97 6.66
C LEU A 28 -6.54 2.42 6.61
N ASN A 29 -7.49 2.69 5.72
CA ASN A 29 -8.07 4.00 5.43
C ASN A 29 -9.44 4.19 6.11
N ILE A 30 -9.43 4.28 7.44
CA ILE A 30 -10.66 4.53 8.22
C ILE A 30 -11.17 5.94 7.95
N ASP A 31 -12.46 6.07 7.64
CA ASP A 31 -13.17 7.33 7.40
C ASP A 31 -12.47 8.26 6.39
N GLY A 32 -11.72 7.69 5.43
CA GLY A 32 -11.03 8.44 4.39
C GLY A 32 -9.77 9.18 4.84
N TYR A 33 -9.19 8.86 6.01
CA TYR A 33 -8.01 9.55 6.55
C TYR A 33 -6.82 9.65 5.57
N PHE A 34 -6.61 8.62 4.73
CA PHE A 34 -5.54 8.54 3.73
C PHE A 34 -6.01 8.84 2.29
N ASP A 35 -7.22 9.35 2.07
CA ASP A 35 -7.71 9.69 0.73
C ASP A 35 -6.77 10.66 -0.01
N GLY A 36 -6.23 11.65 0.70
CA GLY A 36 -5.27 12.59 0.15
C GLY A 36 -3.98 11.91 -0.35
N LEU A 37 -3.48 10.90 0.37
CA LEU A 37 -2.32 10.11 -0.03
C LEU A 37 -2.63 9.26 -1.26
N ILE A 38 -3.81 8.63 -1.31
CA ILE A 38 -4.27 7.83 -2.45
C ILE A 38 -4.41 8.70 -3.70
N ILE A 39 -4.99 9.89 -3.56
CA ILE A 39 -5.10 10.87 -4.66
C ILE A 39 -3.73 11.32 -5.14
N TYR A 40 -2.79 11.59 -4.22
CA TYR A 40 -1.41 11.93 -4.57
C TYR A 40 -0.75 10.83 -5.40
N MET A 41 -0.83 9.57 -4.97
CA MET A 41 -0.24 8.44 -5.71
C MET A 41 -0.89 8.22 -7.08
N LYS A 42 -2.22 8.37 -7.19
CA LYS A 42 -2.93 8.33 -8.49
C LYS A 42 -2.47 9.44 -9.42
N ARG A 43 -2.21 10.64 -8.91
CA ARG A 43 -1.64 11.74 -9.70
C ARG A 43 -0.20 11.44 -10.11
N ALA A 44 0.64 10.94 -9.20
CA ALA A 44 2.01 10.57 -9.52
C ALA A 44 2.07 9.49 -10.62
N LEU A 45 1.14 8.53 -10.61
CA LEU A 45 0.96 7.58 -11.70
C LEU A 45 0.61 8.28 -13.04
N LYS A 46 -0.37 9.18 -13.03
CA LYS A 46 -0.80 9.91 -14.24
C LYS A 46 0.31 10.76 -14.85
N GLU A 47 1.19 11.30 -14.01
CA GLU A 47 2.30 12.16 -14.40
C GLU A 47 3.61 11.36 -14.61
N ASP A 48 3.53 10.02 -14.75
CA ASP A 48 4.64 9.10 -15.01
C ASP A 48 5.75 9.05 -13.94
N PHE A 49 5.49 9.56 -12.73
CA PHE A 49 6.41 9.43 -11.58
C PHE A 49 6.30 8.06 -10.89
N LEU A 50 5.14 7.40 -10.99
CA LEU A 50 4.94 6.02 -10.52
C LEU A 50 4.50 5.14 -11.69
N LYS A 51 4.84 3.85 -11.63
CA LYS A 51 4.33 2.85 -12.56
C LYS A 51 3.05 2.23 -12.01
N GLN A 52 2.22 1.66 -12.87
CA GLN A 52 1.01 0.94 -12.44
C GLN A 52 1.36 -0.16 -11.41
N ASP A 53 2.48 -0.85 -11.61
CA ASP A 53 2.97 -1.88 -10.70
C ASP A 53 3.27 -1.36 -9.29
N SER A 54 3.61 -0.07 -9.15
CA SER A 54 3.85 0.55 -7.83
C SER A 54 2.56 0.60 -6.99
N LEU A 55 1.39 0.77 -7.62
CA LEU A 55 0.11 0.74 -6.91
C LEU A 55 -0.33 -0.69 -6.55
N ASN A 56 0.26 -1.71 -7.17
CA ASN A 56 -0.03 -3.11 -6.88
C ASN A 56 0.80 -3.64 -5.69
N LEU A 57 1.70 -2.83 -5.12
CA LEU A 57 2.57 -3.22 -4.00
C LEU A 57 1.84 -3.27 -2.65
N PHE A 58 0.68 -2.62 -2.54
CA PHE A 58 -0.14 -2.59 -1.32
C PHE A 58 -1.64 -2.62 -1.65
N ARG A 59 -2.45 -2.91 -0.64
CA ARG A 59 -3.91 -2.85 -0.72
C ARG A 59 -4.44 -1.79 0.24
N VAL A 60 -5.66 -1.31 -0.01
CA VAL A 60 -6.34 -0.35 0.86
C VAL A 60 -7.54 -1.05 1.46
N ALA A 61 -7.67 -1.00 2.78
CA ALA A 61 -8.84 -1.50 3.51
C ALA A 61 -9.54 -0.32 4.20
N GLU A 62 -10.87 -0.27 4.16
CA GLU A 62 -11.68 0.79 4.77
C GLU A 62 -12.21 0.39 6.15
N SER A 63 -11.99 -0.87 6.56
CA SER A 63 -12.37 -1.39 7.88
C SER A 63 -11.35 -2.40 8.41
N PHE A 64 -11.39 -2.62 9.72
CA PHE A 64 -10.56 -3.66 10.36
C PHE A 64 -10.91 -5.06 9.83
N GLN A 65 -12.20 -5.34 9.64
CA GLN A 65 -12.69 -6.62 9.13
C GLN A 65 -12.17 -6.90 7.72
N GLU A 66 -12.19 -5.90 6.85
CA GLU A 66 -11.63 -6.01 5.50
C GLU A 66 -10.11 -6.23 5.54
N CYS A 67 -9.39 -5.51 6.41
CA CYS A 67 -7.95 -5.69 6.59
C CYS A 67 -7.60 -7.13 7.01
N ILE A 68 -8.30 -7.68 8.00
CA ILE A 68 -8.09 -9.08 8.42
C ILE A 68 -8.42 -10.04 7.28
N HIS A 69 -9.55 -9.84 6.59
CA HIS A 69 -9.91 -10.67 5.45
C HIS A 69 -8.83 -10.62 4.34
N MET A 70 -8.25 -9.45 4.08
CA MET A 70 -7.14 -9.30 3.14
C MET A 70 -5.90 -10.08 3.59
N LEU A 71 -5.53 -10.01 4.87
CA LEU A 71 -4.39 -10.75 5.42
C LEU A 71 -4.58 -12.27 5.29
N ASP A 72 -5.77 -12.78 5.60
CA ASP A 72 -6.08 -14.22 5.56
C ASP A 72 -6.16 -14.76 4.13
N ASN A 73 -6.48 -13.90 3.15
CA ASN A 73 -6.63 -14.24 1.74
C ASN A 73 -5.54 -13.60 0.86
N GLU A 74 -4.35 -13.31 1.41
CA GLU A 74 -3.20 -12.95 0.58
C GLU A 74 -2.87 -14.17 -0.29
N PRO A 75 -2.93 -14.04 -1.63
CA PRO A 75 -2.45 -15.13 -2.47
C PRO A 75 -0.98 -15.34 -2.15
N GLU A 76 -0.61 -16.56 -1.73
CA GLU A 76 0.79 -16.91 -1.57
C GLU A 76 1.51 -16.52 -2.87
N LEU A 77 2.40 -15.52 -2.76
CA LEU A 77 3.30 -15.19 -3.84
C LEU A 77 4.30 -16.33 -3.88
N ASN A 78 3.95 -17.36 -4.65
CA ASN A 78 4.85 -18.42 -5.05
C ASN A 78 6.06 -17.75 -5.71
N GLY A 79 7.12 -17.60 -4.91
CA GLY A 79 8.49 -17.47 -5.40
C GLY A 79 9.05 -18.86 -5.63
#